data_AF-A0A7T1HYE2-F1
#
_entry.id   AF-A0A7T1HYE2-F1
#
_cell.length_a   1.000
_cell.length_b   1.000
_cell.length_c   1.000
_cell.angle_alpha   90.00
_cell.angle_beta   90.00
_cell.angle_gamma   90.00
#
_symmetry.space_group_name_H-M   'P 1'
#
loop_
_entity.id
_entity.type
_entity.pdbx_description
1 polymer ?
#
loop_
_entity_poly.entity_id
_entity_poly.type
_entity_poly.pdbx_seq_one_letter_code
_entity_poly.pdbx_strand_id
1 'polypeptide(L)' 'MSWSELERLVSDAEASAELRDTLRRCRSRQQLLQAARHLGYRVTRTDLQNAWVEHQRNQDALSANAQAR' A
#
# COMPACT_ATOMS: atom_id res chain seq x y z
N MET A 1 3.05 -7.77 14.07
CA MET A 1 3.94 -7.37 12.95
C MET A 1 3.79 -5.87 12.78
N SER A 2 4.89 -5.15 12.59
CA SER A 2 4.90 -3.68 12.60
C SER A 2 4.53 -3.11 11.23
N TRP A 3 3.66 -2.10 11.25
CA TRP A 3 3.30 -1.25 10.13
C TRP A 3 4.52 -0.68 9.36
N SER A 4 5.65 -0.55 10.06
CA SER A 4 6.93 -0.04 9.53
C SER A 4 7.46 -0.78 8.30
N GLU A 5 7.20 -2.08 8.13
CA GLU A 5 7.64 -2.82 6.94
C GLU A 5 6.83 -2.45 5.68
N LEU A 6 5.56 -2.10 5.86
CA LEU A 6 4.73 -1.58 4.78
C LEU A 6 5.17 -0.16 4.40
N GLU A 7 5.47 0.69 5.38
CA GLU A 7 6.00 2.03 5.14
C GLU A 7 7.33 2.00 4.39
N ARG A 8 8.22 1.09 4.76
CA ARG A 8 9.49 0.88 4.05
C ARG A 8 9.25 0.48 2.59
N LEU A 9 8.34 -0.47 2.34
CA LEU A 9 7.96 -0.87 0.98
C LEU A 9 7.44 0.31 0.15
N VAL A 10 6.59 1.15 0.73
CA VAL A 10 6.04 2.33 0.06
C VAL A 10 7.14 3.35 -0.23
N SER A 11 7.99 3.66 0.74
CA SER A 11 9.10 4.60 0.58
C SER A 11 10.07 4.14 -0.52
N ASP A 12 10.43 2.86 -0.52
CA ASP A 12 11.30 2.27 -1.53
C ASP A 12 10.62 2.26 -2.92
N ALA A 13 9.29 2.09 -2.99
CA ALA A 13 8.52 2.16 -4.24
C ALA A 13 8.42 3.58 -4.81
N GLU A 14 8.42 4.59 -3.95
CA GLU A 14 8.43 5.98 -4.37
C GLU A 14 9.80 6.38 -4.94
N ALA A 15 10.87 5.89 -4.31
CA ALA A 15 12.26 6.15 -4.69
C ALA A 15 12.70 5.34 -5.93
N SER A 16 12.22 4.11 -6.13
CA SER A 16 12.65 3.22 -7.21
C SER A 16 11.56 2.99 -8.27
N ALA A 17 11.83 3.45 -9.50
CA ALA A 17 10.94 3.22 -10.64
C ALA A 17 10.75 1.73 -10.97
N GLU A 18 11.80 0.91 -10.79
CA GLU A 18 11.75 -0.53 -11.01
C GLU A 18 10.84 -1.23 -10.00
N LEU A 19 10.95 -0.86 -8.73
CA LEU A 19 10.10 -1.39 -7.67
C LEU A 19 8.64 -1.00 -7.91
N ARG A 20 8.41 0.27 -8.28
CA ARG A 20 7.09 0.79 -8.64
C ARG A 20 6.46 0.04 -9.81
N ASP A 21 7.19 -0.18 -10.89
CA ASP A 21 6.67 -0.90 -12.06
C ASP A 21 6.40 -2.37 -11.76
N THR A 22 7.22 -2.99 -10.91
CA THR A 22 6.99 -4.35 -10.41
C THR A 22 5.69 -4.44 -9.62
N LEU A 23 5.46 -3.51 -8.68
CA LEU A 23 4.23 -3.46 -7.90
C LEU A 23 3.00 -3.10 -8.75
N ARG A 24 3.14 -2.21 -9.74
CA ARG A 24 2.06 -1.85 -10.67
C ARG A 24 1.61 -3.01 -11.57
N ARG A 25 2.50 -3.96 -11.85
CA ARG A 25 2.17 -5.18 -12.61
C ARG A 25 1.38 -6.19 -11.78
N CYS A 26 1.37 -6.07 -10.44
CA CYS A 26 0.55 -6.92 -9.59
C CYS A 26 -0.95 -6.59 -9.78
N ARG A 27 -1.73 -7.56 -10.25
CA ARG A 27 -3.18 -7.42 -10.49
C ARG A 27 -4.02 -7.98 -9.36
N SER A 28 -3.40 -8.62 -8.38
CA SER A 28 -4.09 -9.13 -7.19
C SER A 28 -3.32 -8.82 -5.90
N ARG A 29 -4.06 -8.74 -4.80
CA ARG A 29 -3.49 -8.53 -3.46
C ARG A 29 -2.51 -9.65 -3.07
N GLN A 30 -2.75 -10.87 -3.56
CA GLN A 30 -1.86 -12.00 -3.37
C GLN A 30 -0.55 -11.86 -4.15
N GLN A 31 -0.61 -11.41 -5.41
CA GLN A 31 0.59 -11.13 -6.21
C GLN A 31 1.44 -10.04 -5.57
N LEU A 32 0.80 -8.98 -5.07
CA LEU A 32 1.51 -7.90 -4.37
C LEU A 32 2.21 -8.42 -3.11
N LEU A 33 1.53 -9.24 -2.30
CA LEU A 33 2.14 -9.86 -1.11
C LEU A 33 3.32 -10.78 -1.47
N GLN A 34 3.19 -11.57 -2.54
CA GLN A 34 4.29 -12.41 -3.02
C GLN A 34 5.47 -11.58 -3.51
N ALA A 35 5.24 -10.53 -4.29
CA ALA A 35 6.28 -9.64 -4.78
C ALA A 35 6.99 -8.94 -3.61
N ALA A 36 6.25 -8.38 -2.66
CA ALA A 36 6.81 -7.74 -1.46
C ALA A 36 7.70 -8.72 -0.66
N ARG A 37 7.23 -9.97 -0.47
CA ARG A 37 8.02 -11.00 0.23
C ARG A 37 9.27 -11.41 -0.54
N HIS A 38 9.17 -11.52 -1.87
CA HIS A 38 10.33 -11.84 -2.72
C HIS A 38 11.39 -10.73 -2.69
N LEU A 39 10.95 -9.48 -2.55
CA LEU A 39 11.80 -8.31 -2.40
C LEU A 39 12.33 -8.12 -0.96
N GLY A 40 12.04 -9.05 -0.05
CA GLY A 40 12.55 -9.05 1.32
C GLY A 40 11.70 -8.28 2.35
N TYR A 41 10.52 -7.79 1.98
CA TYR A 41 9.61 -7.10 2.90
C TYR A 41 8.68 -8.09 3.61
N ARG A 42 8.47 -7.88 4.91
CA ARG A 42 7.55 -8.71 5.71
C ARG A 42 6.15 -8.10 5.81
N VAL A 43 5.53 -7.88 4.65
CA VAL A 43 4.15 -7.37 4.58
C VAL A 43 3.14 -8.52 4.74
N THR A 44 2.12 -8.29 5.56
CA THR A 44 1.00 -9.21 5.74
C THR A 44 -0.27 -8.72 5.04
N ARG A 45 -1.23 -9.64 4.89
CA ARG A 45 -2.56 -9.29 4.37
C ARG A 45 -3.25 -8.24 5.24
N THR A 46 -3.09 -8.33 6.55
CA THR A 46 -3.68 -7.39 7.52
C THR A 46 -3.10 -6.00 7.33
N ASP A 47 -1.80 -5.86 7.11
CA ASP A 47 -1.16 -4.56 6.88
C ASP A 47 -1.74 -3.87 5.63
N LEU A 48 -1.86 -4.61 4.52
CA LEU A 48 -2.49 -4.08 3.31
C LEU A 48 -3.96 -3.72 3.51
N GLN A 49 -4.69 -4.50 4.32
CA GLN A 49 -6.09 -4.24 4.59
C GLN A 49 -6.27 -2.98 5.45
N ASN A 50 -5.43 -2.80 6.46
CA ASN A 50 -5.41 -1.59 7.28
C ASN A 50 -5.08 -0.36 6.43
N ALA A 51 -4.11 -0.45 5.52
CA ALA A 51 -3.79 0.64 4.60
C ALA A 51 -4.93 0.99 3.67
N TRP A 52 -5.67 0.00 3.18
CA TRP A 52 -6.84 0.25 2.37
C TRP A 52 -7.98 0.91 3.16
N VAL A 53 -8.19 0.51 4.41
CA VAL A 53 -9.17 1.12 5.31
C VAL A 53 -8.80 2.57 5.62
N GLU A 54 -7.55 2.87 5.94
CA GLU A 54 -7.06 4.23 6.16
C GLU A 54 -7.21 5.10 4.92
N HIS A 55 -6.92 4.55 3.73
CA HIS A 55 -7.12 5.25 2.47
C HIS A 55 -8.60 5.58 2.23
N GLN A 56 -9.50 4.61 2.45
CA GLN A 56 -10.94 4.83 2.31
C GLN A 56 -11.44 5.89 3.30
N ARG A 57 -11.03 5.83 4.56
CA ARG A 57 -11.37 6.85 5.58
C ARG A 57 -10.92 8.25 5.16
N ASN A 58 -9.72 8.37 4.61
CA ASN A 58 -9.22 9.64 4.11
C ASN A 58 -10.00 10.13 2.87
N GLN A 59 -10.37 9.24 1.94
CA GLN A 59 -11.20 9.61 0.79
C GLN A 59 -12.62 10.04 1.20
N ASP A 60 -13.23 9.34 2.16
CA ASP A 60 -14.56 9.67 2.68
C ASP A 60 -14.51 11.03 3.41
N ALA A 61 -13.45 11.30 4.18
CA ALA A 61 -13.25 12.60 4.82
C ALA A 61 -13.04 13.74 3.80
N LEU A 62 -12.25 13.50 2.75
CA LEU A 62 -12.03 14.48 1.67
C LEU A 62 -13.32 14.77 0.89
N SER A 63 -14.12 13.74 0.59
CA SER A 63 -15.38 13.89 -0.12
C SER A 63 -16.47 14.57 0.73
N ALA A 64 -16.56 14.22 2.03
CA ALA A 64 -17.45 14.91 2.97
C ALA A 64 -17.10 16.40 3.12
N ASN A 65 -15.80 16.73 3.17
CA ASN A 65 -15.35 18.12 3.24
C ASN A 65 -15.56 18.88 1.92
N ALA A 66 -15.55 18.18 0.77
CA ALA A 66 -15.86 18.77 -0.53
C ALA A 66 -17.36 19.04 -0.73
N GLN A 67 -18.24 18.25 -0.12
CA GLN A 67 -19.70 18.46 -0.17
C GLN A 67 -20.21 19.55 0.79
N ALA A 68 -19.40 19.91 1.79
CA ALA A 68 -19.74 20.95 2.77
C ALA A 68 -19.32 22.38 2.35
N ARG A 69 -18.74 22.55 1.15
CA ARG A 69 -18.29 23.84 0.59
C ARG A 69 -19.14 24.21 -0.62
#